data_AF-A0A075HA04-F1
#
_entry.id   AF-A0A075HA04-F1
#
_cell.length_a   1.000
_cell.length_b   1.000
_cell.length_c   1.000
_cell.angle_alpha   90.00
_cell.angle_beta   90.00
_cell.angle_gamma   90.00
#
_symmetry.space_group_name_H-M   'P 1'
#
loop_
_entity.id
_entity.type
_entity.pdbx_description
1 polymer ?
#
loop_
_entity_poly.entity_id
_entity_poly.type
_entity_poly.pdbx_seq_one_letter_code
_entity_poly.pdbx_strand_id
1 'polypeptide(L)'
;MKIKNNKIIQFNEKIDVKNTWMNGGIYHLSTDITKILPAKGSIEGIVFPKLAKKKSLNTVKFKNVLWRSIDSHKDVETCSKEMIQKKYMKFISKR
;
A
#
# COMPACT_ATOMS: atom_id res chain seq x y z
N MET A 1 -12.43 4.23 -16.42
CA MET A 1 -13.74 4.50 -17.06
C MET A 1 -13.49 5.05 -18.45
N LYS A 2 -14.23 4.59 -19.46
CA LYS A 2 -14.16 5.12 -20.83
C LYS A 2 -15.47 5.86 -21.13
N ILE A 3 -15.37 7.11 -21.57
CA ILE A 3 -16.50 8.00 -21.83
C ILE A 3 -16.48 8.42 -23.30
N LYS A 4 -17.65 8.40 -23.95
CA LYS A 4 -17.85 8.94 -25.31
C LYS A 4 -19.20 9.65 -25.36
N ASN A 5 -19.23 10.89 -25.86
CA ASN A 5 -20.44 11.71 -25.99
C ASN A 5 -21.27 11.77 -24.69
N ASN A 6 -20.61 12.04 -23.56
CA ASN A 6 -21.19 12.05 -22.21
C ASN A 6 -21.88 10.74 -21.78
N LYS A 7 -21.67 9.65 -22.51
CA LYS A 7 -22.11 8.30 -22.13
C LYS A 7 -20.93 7.50 -21.63
N ILE A 8 -21.13 6.83 -20.50
CA ILE A 8 -20.19 5.85 -19.97
C ILE A 8 -20.30 4.62 -20.85
N ILE A 9 -19.24 4.31 -21.60
CA ILE A 9 -19.19 3.13 -22.49
C ILE A 9 -18.45 1.96 -21.87
N GLN A 10 -17.67 2.19 -20.82
CA GLN A 10 -16.99 1.13 -20.08
C GLN A 10 -16.68 1.56 -18.65
N PHE A 11 -17.00 0.70 -17.69
CA PHE A 11 -16.61 0.83 -16.29
C PHE A 11 -15.44 -0.12 -16.01
N ASN A 12 -14.31 0.44 -15.59
CA ASN A 12 -13.12 -0.32 -15.21
C ASN A 12 -12.79 0.09 -13.78
N GLU A 13 -13.37 -0.62 -12.83
CA GLU A 13 -13.09 -0.42 -11.42
C GLU A 13 -11.68 -0.97 -11.12
N LYS A 14 -10.87 -0.22 -10.37
CA LYS A 14 -9.54 -0.64 -9.88
C LYS A 14 -8.51 -0.90 -10.98
N ILE A 15 -8.41 -0.01 -11.95
CA ILE A 15 -7.28 -0.01 -12.89
C ILE A 15 -5.98 0.35 -12.16
N ASP A 16 -4.87 -0.25 -12.59
CA ASP A 16 -3.54 0.13 -12.11
C ASP A 16 -3.22 1.58 -12.48
N VAL A 17 -2.84 2.38 -11.49
CA VAL A 17 -2.36 3.75 -11.69
C VAL A 17 -0.87 3.71 -12.01
N LYS A 18 -0.56 3.69 -13.30
CA LYS A 18 0.84 3.66 -13.77
C LYS A 18 1.61 4.86 -13.23
N ASN A 19 2.84 4.62 -12.77
CA ASN A 19 3.80 5.59 -12.21
C ASN A 19 3.44 6.23 -10.87
N THR A 20 2.30 5.89 -10.27
CA THR A 20 1.94 6.33 -8.92
C THR A 20 2.16 5.17 -7.95
N TRP A 21 2.81 5.47 -6.81
CA TRP A 21 3.08 4.49 -5.77
C TRP A 21 2.46 4.97 -4.45
N MET A 22 2.00 4.00 -3.67
CA MET A 22 1.45 4.22 -2.33
C MET A 22 2.47 3.75 -1.29
N ASN A 23 2.43 4.37 -0.10
CA ASN A 23 3.17 3.88 1.05
C ASN A 23 2.66 2.49 1.47
N GLY A 24 3.54 1.49 1.43
CA GLY A 24 3.21 0.10 1.77
C GLY A 24 3.26 -0.24 3.25
N GLY A 25 3.61 0.72 4.13
CA GLY A 25 3.69 0.52 5.58
C GLY A 25 4.90 -0.30 6.04
N ILE A 26 5.89 -0.53 5.17
CA ILE A 26 7.12 -1.26 5.49
C ILE A 26 8.30 -0.29 5.39
N TYR A 27 9.05 -0.15 6.48
CA TYR A 27 10.13 0.82 6.57
C TYR A 27 11.42 0.18 7.07
N HIS A 28 12.54 0.54 6.43
CA HIS A 28 13.88 0.29 6.94
C HIS A 28 14.48 1.65 7.33
N LEU A 29 14.52 1.93 8.63
CA LEU A 29 14.86 3.25 9.17
C LEU A 29 16.12 3.14 10.04
N SER A 30 16.97 4.17 9.99
CA SER A 30 18.06 4.32 10.96
C SER A 30 17.48 4.49 12.37
N THR A 31 18.20 3.98 13.38
CA THR A 31 17.87 4.18 14.81
C THR A 31 17.82 5.66 15.20
N ASP A 32 18.50 6.53 14.46
CA ASP A 32 18.44 7.99 14.65
C ASP A 32 17.05 8.59 14.46
N ILE A 33 16.13 7.86 13.81
CA ILE A 33 14.73 8.30 13.65
C ILE A 33 14.09 8.62 15.00
N THR A 34 14.48 7.92 16.07
CA THR A 34 13.98 8.11 17.44
C THR A 34 14.13 9.55 17.93
N LYS A 35 15.16 10.27 17.49
CA LYS A 35 15.44 11.67 17.85
C LYS A 35 14.43 12.65 17.27
N ILE A 36 13.69 12.25 16.23
CA ILE A 36 12.76 13.12 15.51
C ILE A 36 11.33 12.58 15.48
N LEU A 37 11.07 11.45 16.16
CA LEU A 37 9.71 10.93 16.34
C LEU A 37 8.87 11.95 17.10
N PRO A 38 7.59 12.11 16.73
CA PRO A 38 6.71 13.02 17.44
C PRO A 38 6.32 12.38 18.78
N ALA A 39 6.19 13.19 19.83
CA ALA A 39 5.65 12.72 21.11
C ALA A 39 4.18 12.24 20.97
N LYS A 40 3.42 12.83 20.05
CA LYS A 40 2.04 12.46 19.70
C LYS A 40 1.80 12.62 18.20
N GLY A 41 1.04 11.69 17.62
CA GLY A 41 0.67 11.70 16.20
C GLY A 41 1.44 10.70 15.36
N SER A 42 1.15 10.65 14.06
CA SER A 42 1.71 9.65 13.14
C SER A 42 3.06 10.07 12.59
N ILE A 43 3.93 9.07 12.40
CA ILE A 43 5.20 9.25 11.70
C ILE A 43 4.97 9.65 10.23
N GLU A 44 3.92 9.09 9.61
CA GLU A 44 3.52 9.35 8.23
C GLU A 44 3.07 10.79 8.00
N GLY A 45 2.32 11.36 8.94
CA GLY A 45 1.79 12.72 8.82
C GLY A 45 2.79 13.81 9.20
N ILE A 46 3.73 13.48 10.09
CA ILE A 46 4.58 14.51 10.72
C ILE A 46 6.05 14.39 10.28
N VAL A 47 6.61 13.19 10.33
CA VAL A 47 8.07 12.97 10.17
C VAL A 47 8.42 12.75 8.71
N PHE A 48 7.71 11.86 8.02
CA PHE A 48 8.02 11.54 6.63
C PHE A 48 7.94 12.75 5.69
N PRO A 49 6.97 13.69 5.79
CA PRO A 49 6.98 14.90 4.98
C PRO A 49 8.22 15.77 5.22
N LYS A 50 8.73 15.83 6.46
CA LYS A 50 9.96 16.55 6.78
C LYS A 50 11.19 15.89 6.17
N LEU A 51 11.28 14.56 6.26
CA LEU A 51 12.39 13.79 5.67
C LEU A 51 12.36 13.83 4.13
N ALA A 52 11.18 13.77 3.51
CA ALA A 52 11.02 13.95 2.07
C ALA A 52 11.54 15.31 1.60
N LYS A 53 11.15 16.40 2.29
CA LYS A 53 11.65 17.76 2.00
C LYS A 53 13.18 17.87 2.15
N LYS A 54 13.76 17.12 3.08
CA LYS A 54 15.22 17.03 3.30
C LYS A 54 15.94 16.08 2.35
N LYS A 55 15.23 15.44 1.40
CA LYS A 55 15.77 14.41 0.48
C LYS A 55 16.43 13.23 1.22
N SER A 56 15.95 12.91 2.42
CA SER A 56 16.48 11.83 3.26
C SER A 56 15.56 10.61 3.35
N LEU A 57 14.56 10.53 2.47
CA LEU A 57 13.74 9.33 2.29
C LEU A 57 14.06 8.70 0.94
N ASN A 58 14.37 7.41 0.98
CA ASN A 58 14.54 6.59 -0.21
C ASN A 58 13.29 5.73 -0.41
N THR A 59 13.08 5.28 -1.66
CA THR A 59 11.94 4.42 -2.01
C THR A 59 12.43 3.08 -2.53
N VAL A 60 11.72 2.01 -2.17
CA VAL A 60 11.87 0.68 -2.77
C VAL A 60 10.52 0.32 -3.40
N LYS A 61 10.52 0.02 -4.70
CA LYS A 61 9.31 -0.30 -5.46
C LYS A 61 9.14 -1.81 -5.55
N PHE A 62 8.11 -2.34 -4.92
CA PHE A 62 7.78 -3.77 -5.00
C PHE A 62 6.85 -4.02 -6.19
N LYS A 63 7.36 -4.69 -7.22
CA LYS A 63 6.59 -5.12 -8.39
C LYS A 63 6.33 -6.62 -8.31
N ASN A 64 5.20 -7.07 -8.83
CA ASN A 64 4.84 -8.48 -8.92
C ASN A 64 4.79 -9.20 -7.55
N VAL A 65 4.49 -8.46 -6.49
CA VAL A 65 4.30 -9.01 -5.13
C VAL A 65 2.82 -9.01 -4.76
N LEU A 66 2.44 -9.85 -3.78
CA LEU A 66 1.15 -9.73 -3.11
C LEU A 66 1.30 -8.75 -1.94
N TRP A 67 0.63 -7.61 -2.01
CA TRP A 67 0.53 -6.64 -0.92
C TRP A 67 -0.94 -6.25 -0.76
N ARG A 68 -1.44 -6.21 0.48
CA ARG A 68 -2.83 -5.86 0.77
C ARG A 68 -2.95 -5.23 2.15
N SER A 69 -3.66 -4.11 2.26
CA SER A 69 -4.19 -3.63 3.55
C SER A 69 -5.47 -4.39 3.87
N ILE A 70 -5.71 -4.64 5.15
CA ILE A 70 -6.93 -5.30 5.63
C ILE A 70 -7.64 -4.31 6.54
N ASP A 71 -8.56 -3.56 5.97
CA ASP A 71 -9.29 -2.50 6.67
C ASP A 71 -10.75 -2.91 6.95
N SER A 72 -11.25 -3.91 6.22
CA SER A 72 -12.62 -4.43 6.35
C SER A 72 -12.67 -5.96 6.29
N HIS A 73 -13.82 -6.53 6.69
CA HIS A 73 -14.05 -7.97 6.57
C HIS A 73 -13.98 -8.46 5.11
N LYS A 74 -14.45 -7.65 4.17
CA LYS A 74 -14.39 -7.94 2.73
C LYS A 74 -12.94 -8.08 2.23
N ASP A 75 -12.00 -7.34 2.84
CA ASP A 75 -10.59 -7.45 2.48
C ASP A 75 -9.99 -8.77 2.94
N VAL A 76 -10.39 -9.29 4.10
CA VAL A 76 -9.98 -10.62 4.60
C VAL A 76 -10.42 -11.71 3.62
N GLU A 77 -11.69 -11.70 3.21
CA GLU A 77 -12.22 -12.67 2.25
C GLU A 77 -11.50 -12.60 0.90
N THR A 78 -11.28 -11.38 0.40
CA THR A 78 -10.62 -11.14 -0.88
C THR A 78 -9.16 -11.59 -0.85
N CYS A 79 -8.43 -11.21 0.20
CA CYS A 79 -7.03 -11.59 0.40
C CYS A 79 -6.88 -13.11 0.50
N SER A 80 -7.77 -13.78 1.24
CA SER A 80 -7.78 -15.24 1.37
C SER A 80 -7.90 -15.93 0.01
N LYS A 81 -8.83 -15.48 -0.84
CA LYS A 81 -9.01 -16.01 -2.20
C LYS A 81 -7.76 -15.77 -3.07
N GLU A 82 -7.18 -14.56 -3.03
CA GLU A 82 -5.96 -14.21 -3.78
C GLU A 82 -4.76 -15.08 -3.34
N MET A 83 -4.61 -15.35 -2.03
CA MET A 83 -3.54 -16.17 -1.48
C MET A 83 -3.64 -17.64 -1.93
N ILE A 84 -4.86 -18.21 -1.98
CA ILE A 84 -5.09 -19.57 -2.49
C ILE A 84 -4.66 -19.67 -3.95
N GLN A 85 -5.12 -18.73 -4.80
CA GLN A 85 -4.79 -18.72 -6.23
C GLN A 85 -3.29 -18.61 -6.50
N LYS A 86 -2.58 -17.81 -5.69
CA LYS A 86 -1.12 -17.62 -5.81
C LYS A 86 -0.29 -18.69 -5.10
N LYS A 87 -0.91 -19.79 -4.65
CA LYS A 87 -0.26 -20.92 -3.96
C LYS A 87 0.46 -20.51 -2.67
N TYR A 88 0.02 -19.44 -2.00
CA TYR A 88 0.53 -19.02 -0.69
C TYR A 88 -0.13 -19.77 0.49
N MET A 89 -0.61 -20.99 0.25
CA MET A 89 -1.38 -21.81 1.20
C MET A 89 -0.69 -22.03 2.54
N LYS A 90 0.65 -22.01 2.59
CA LYS A 90 1.43 -22.17 3.82
C LYS A 90 1.18 -21.09 4.88
N PHE A 91 0.65 -19.94 4.47
CA PHE A 91 0.34 -18.82 5.37
C PHE A 91 -1.13 -18.76 5.77
N ILE A 92 -1.98 -19.61 5.20
CA ILE A 92 -3.40 -19.69 5.54
C ILE A 92 -3.53 -20.72 6.65
N SER A 93 -3.93 -20.28 7.84
CA SER A 93 -4.25 -21.20 8.94
C SER A 93 -5.38 -22.12 8.49
N LYS A 94 -5.13 -23.43 8.52
CA LYS A 94 -6.18 -24.44 8.37
C LYS A 94 -6.96 -24.45 9.69
N ARG A 95 -8.06 -23.73 9.72
CA ARG A 95 -9.10 -23.98 10.73
C ARG A 95 -9.82 -25.28 10.40
#